data_AF-A0A661LB74-F1
#
_entry.id   AF-A0A661LB74-F1
#
_cell.length_a   1.000
_cell.length_b   1.000
_cell.length_c   1.000
_cell.angle_alpha   90.00
_cell.angle_beta   90.00
_cell.angle_gamma   90.00
#
_symmetry.space_group_name_H-M   'P 1'
#
loop_
_entity.id
_entity.type
_entity.pdbx_description
1 polymer ?
#
loop_
_entity_poly.entity_id
_entity_poly.type
_entity_poly.pdbx_seq_one_letter_code
_entity_poly.pdbx_strand_id
1 'polypeptide(L)'
;MEQDTIQEKVPTPLAVSVSPHIRSGESVEKIMWTVVVCLLPPLVLSIFIFGIQTLIITAISVASCVATEAISQKLLHRPITIKDGSAVITGLLLAYIIPPGVPYWMPILGAVMAIY
;
A
#
# COMPACT_ATOMS: atom_id res chain seq x y z
N MET A 1 -36.80 -26.00 58.58
CA MET A 1 -35.78 -25.60 59.56
C MET A 1 -34.45 -25.86 58.91
N GLU A 2 -33.64 -24.90 58.55
CA GLU A 2 -33.59 -23.44 58.68
C GLU A 2 -32.29 -23.09 57.93
N GLN A 3 -32.15 -21.87 57.39
CA GLN A 3 -30.98 -21.31 56.70
C GLN A 3 -31.08 -21.30 55.16
N ASP A 4 -32.14 -20.70 54.60
CA ASP A 4 -32.04 -19.35 54.01
C ASP A 4 -31.14 -18.34 54.76
N THR A 5 -30.46 -17.48 53.98
CA THR A 5 -29.59 -16.35 54.43
C THR A 5 -28.13 -16.81 54.66
N ILE A 6 -27.17 -16.71 53.73
CA ILE A 6 -26.62 -15.51 53.08
C ILE A 6 -26.06 -15.93 51.70
N GLN A 7 -26.76 -15.59 50.61
CA GLN A 7 -26.16 -15.52 49.28
C GLN A 7 -25.50 -14.14 49.17
N GLU A 8 -24.19 -14.09 49.45
CA GLU A 8 -23.38 -12.91 49.19
C GLU A 8 -23.37 -12.65 47.68
N LYS A 9 -24.02 -11.57 47.28
CA LYS A 9 -24.14 -11.11 45.89
C LYS A 9 -22.75 -10.72 45.36
N VAL A 10 -22.02 -11.71 44.84
CA VAL A 10 -20.79 -11.48 44.07
C VAL A 10 -21.14 -10.53 42.92
N PRO A 11 -20.52 -9.34 42.82
CA PRO A 11 -20.85 -8.38 41.78
C PRO A 11 -20.52 -9.01 40.43
N THR A 12 -21.54 -9.08 39.56
CA THR A 12 -21.40 -9.50 38.17
C THR A 12 -20.24 -8.72 37.53
N PRO A 13 -19.24 -9.37 36.92
CA PRO A 13 -18.18 -8.66 36.23
C PRO A 13 -18.83 -7.83 35.12
N LEU A 14 -18.75 -6.51 35.23
CA LEU A 14 -19.17 -5.61 34.17
C LEU A 14 -18.32 -5.97 32.94
N ALA A 15 -18.98 -6.47 31.89
CA ALA A 15 -18.32 -6.81 30.65
C ALA A 15 -17.78 -5.52 30.02
N VAL A 16 -16.50 -5.24 30.28
CA VAL A 16 -15.72 -4.24 29.53
C VAL A 16 -15.42 -4.88 28.18
N SER A 17 -16.41 -4.86 27.30
CA SER A 17 -16.23 -5.19 25.89
C SER A 17 -15.40 -4.09 25.25
N VAL A 18 -14.37 -4.48 24.50
CA VAL A 18 -13.70 -3.58 23.56
C VAL A 18 -14.73 -2.91 22.66
N SER A 19 -14.48 -1.66 22.27
CA SER A 19 -15.33 -0.94 21.33
C SER A 19 -15.59 -1.81 20.09
N PRO A 20 -16.84 -1.92 19.61
CA PRO A 20 -17.15 -2.74 18.46
C PRO A 20 -16.45 -2.17 17.23
N HIS A 21 -15.31 -2.76 16.88
CA HIS A 21 -14.58 -2.43 15.66
C HIS A 21 -15.26 -3.18 14.51
N ILE A 22 -16.29 -2.56 13.94
CA ILE A 22 -17.03 -3.10 12.78
C ILE A 22 -16.02 -3.28 11.65
N ARG A 23 -15.73 -4.53 11.30
CA ARG A 23 -14.90 -4.87 10.14
C ARG A 23 -15.69 -4.55 8.87
N SER A 24 -15.34 -3.44 8.23
CA SER A 24 -15.71 -3.17 6.86
C SER A 24 -15.04 -4.16 5.92
N GLY A 25 -15.73 -4.59 4.85
CA GLY A 25 -15.21 -5.52 3.83
C GLY A 25 -14.20 -4.90 2.85
N GLU A 26 -13.62 -3.77 3.24
CA GLU A 26 -12.61 -3.05 2.47
C GLU A 26 -11.25 -3.72 2.71
N SER A 27 -10.59 -4.14 1.64
CA SER A 27 -9.23 -4.67 1.70
C SER A 27 -8.23 -3.58 1.29
N VAL A 28 -7.03 -3.65 1.86
CA VAL A 28 -5.94 -2.73 1.51
C VAL A 28 -5.63 -2.78 0.01
N GLU A 29 -5.60 -3.98 -0.57
CA GLU A 29 -5.40 -4.19 -2.01
C GLU A 29 -6.43 -3.42 -2.87
N LYS A 30 -7.72 -3.45 -2.50
CA LYS A 30 -8.75 -2.68 -3.22
C LYS A 30 -8.48 -1.18 -3.16
N ILE A 31 -8.10 -0.68 -1.99
CA ILE A 31 -7.79 0.75 -1.80
C ILE A 31 -6.58 1.12 -2.64
N MET A 32 -5.52 0.31 -2.61
CA MET A 32 -4.31 0.53 -3.41
C MET A 32 -4.64 0.58 -4.91
N TRP A 33 -5.35 -0.40 -5.45
CA TRP A 33 -5.78 -0.37 -6.85
C TRP A 33 -6.68 0.82 -7.20
N THR A 34 -7.53 1.25 -6.27
CA THR A 34 -8.34 2.46 -6.44
C THR A 34 -7.46 3.69 -6.58
N VAL A 35 -6.39 3.81 -5.79
CA VAL A 35 -5.40 4.89 -5.93
C VAL A 35 -4.72 4.83 -7.29
N VAL A 36 -4.29 3.66 -7.76
CA VAL A 36 -3.71 3.52 -9.12
C VAL A 36 -4.66 4.06 -10.18
N VAL A 37 -5.94 3.69 -10.11
CA VAL A 37 -6.97 4.17 -11.05
C VAL A 37 -7.15 5.69 -10.96
N CYS A 38 -7.16 6.26 -9.75
CA CYS A 38 -7.22 7.71 -9.54
C CYS A 38 -5.99 8.45 -10.08
N LEU A 39 -4.84 7.79 -10.22
CA LEU A 39 -3.61 8.36 -10.77
C LEU A 39 -3.53 8.28 -12.31
N LEU A 40 -4.45 7.58 -12.98
CA LEU A 40 -4.48 7.51 -14.45
C LEU A 40 -4.80 8.85 -15.13
N PRO A 41 -5.79 9.66 -14.70
CA PRO A 41 -6.03 10.97 -15.31
C PRO A 41 -4.82 11.92 -15.20
N PRO A 42 -4.12 12.01 -14.04
CA PRO A 42 -2.83 12.71 -13.94
C PRO A 42 -1.75 12.16 -14.87
N LEU A 43 -1.69 10.84 -15.08
CA LEU A 43 -0.74 10.22 -16.00
C LEU A 43 -0.96 10.72 -17.43
N VAL A 44 -2.22 10.68 -17.86
CA VAL A 44 -2.64 11.13 -19.19
C VAL A 44 -2.27 12.60 -19.39
N LEU A 45 -2.60 13.45 -18.41
CA LEU A 45 -2.25 14.87 -18.47
C LEU A 45 -0.73 15.10 -18.53
N SER A 46 0.05 14.35 -17.74
CA SER A 46 1.51 14.40 -17.76
C SER A 46 2.07 14.07 -19.14
N ILE A 47 1.53 13.04 -19.79
CA ILE A 47 1.94 12.65 -21.16
C ILE A 47 1.58 13.73 -22.17
N PHE A 48 0.42 14.39 -22.04
CA PHE A 48 0.03 15.49 -22.94
C PHE A 48 0.94 16.73 -22.80
N ILE A 49 1.38 17.06 -21.58
CA ILE A 49 2.20 18.25 -21.33
C ILE A 49 3.67 18.00 -21.67
N PHE A 50 4.22 16.86 -21.25
CA PHE A 50 5.66 16.56 -21.32
C PHE A 50 6.04 15.59 -22.44
N GLY A 51 5.07 14.99 -23.12
CA GLY A 51 5.28 14.05 -24.21
C GLY A 51 5.75 12.66 -23.77
N ILE A 52 6.30 11.91 -24.74
CA ILE A 52 6.67 10.48 -24.61
C ILE A 52 7.77 10.24 -23.55
N GLN A 53 8.58 11.23 -23.22
CA GLN A 53 9.65 11.09 -22.23
C GLN A 53 9.10 10.70 -20.85
N THR A 54 7.97 11.30 -20.44
CA THR A 54 7.31 10.93 -19.17
C THR A 54 6.86 9.49 -19.15
N LEU A 55 6.25 9.01 -20.24
CA LEU A 55 5.79 7.62 -20.36
C LEU A 55 6.94 6.63 -20.12
N ILE A 56 8.09 6.88 -20.74
CA ILE A 56 9.28 6.03 -20.60
C ILE A 56 9.78 6.04 -19.15
N ILE A 57 9.88 7.21 -18.53
CA ILE A 57 10.34 7.35 -17.14
C ILE A 57 9.37 6.66 -16.18
N THR A 58 8.07 6.84 -16.36
CA THR A 58 7.05 6.16 -15.55
C THR A 58 7.13 4.65 -15.72
N ALA A 59 7.27 4.14 -16.94
CA ALA A 59 7.40 2.72 -17.19
C ALA A 59 8.66 2.12 -16.53
N ILE A 60 9.81 2.80 -16.65
CA ILE A 60 11.06 2.37 -16.01
C ILE A 60 10.94 2.40 -14.49
N SER A 61 10.34 3.45 -13.92
CA SER A 61 10.12 3.60 -12.48
C SER A 61 9.25 2.46 -11.92
N VAL A 62 8.09 2.21 -12.54
CA VAL A 62 7.17 1.14 -12.13
C VAL A 62 7.82 -0.23 -12.28
N ALA A 63 8.46 -0.50 -13.42
CA ALA A 63 9.16 -1.77 -13.64
C ALA A 63 10.27 -1.99 -12.61
N SER A 64 11.01 -0.94 -12.26
CA SER A 64 12.11 -1.02 -11.28
C SER A 64 11.58 -1.25 -9.86
N CYS A 65 10.48 -0.60 -9.47
CA CYS A 65 9.84 -0.84 -8.17
C CYS A 65 9.34 -2.28 -8.05
N VAL A 66 8.61 -2.77 -9.06
CA VAL A 66 8.09 -4.15 -9.08
C VAL A 66 9.23 -5.17 -9.09
N ALA A 67 10.29 -4.94 -9.86
CA ALA A 67 11.46 -5.80 -9.87
C ALA A 67 12.17 -5.81 -8.51
N THR A 68 12.36 -4.64 -7.90
CA THR A 68 13.01 -4.54 -6.58
C THR A 68 12.19 -5.26 -5.51
N GLU A 69 10.87 -5.11 -5.52
CA GLU A 69 9.97 -5.78 -4.57
C GLU A 69 10.03 -7.31 -4.74
N ALA A 70 9.97 -7.78 -5.99
CA ALA A 70 10.08 -9.21 -6.27
C ALA A 70 11.43 -9.79 -5.81
N ILE A 71 12.51 -9.05 -6.04
CA ILE A 71 13.87 -9.44 -5.63
C ILE A 71 13.99 -9.42 -4.11
N SER A 72 13.56 -8.35 -3.44
CA SER A 72 13.67 -8.21 -1.99
C SER A 72 12.86 -9.28 -1.27
N GLN A 73 11.63 -9.56 -1.72
CA GLN A 73 10.79 -10.61 -1.14
C GLN A 73 11.40 -12.01 -1.35
N LYS A 74 12.02 -12.25 -2.52
CA LYS A 74 12.75 -13.49 -2.79
C LYS A 74 13.98 -13.64 -1.89
N LEU A 75 14.74 -12.57 -1.66
CA LEU A 75 15.89 -12.58 -0.74
C LEU A 75 15.44 -12.81 0.72
N LEU A 76 14.34 -12.18 1.14
CA LEU A 76 13.80 -12.28 2.50
C LEU A 76 12.95 -13.54 2.74
N HIS A 77 12.86 -14.45 1.77
CA HIS A 77 12.06 -15.70 1.84
C HIS A 77 10.61 -15.46 2.26
N ARG A 78 10.03 -14.33 1.85
CA ARG A 78 8.62 -13.99 2.14
C ARG A 78 7.73 -14.35 0.95
N PRO A 79 6.42 -14.58 1.17
CA PRO A 79 5.48 -14.75 0.08
C PRO A 79 5.53 -13.52 -0.83
N ILE A 80 5.46 -13.76 -2.14
CA ILE A 80 5.54 -12.71 -3.14
C ILE A 80 4.21 -11.95 -3.16
N THR A 81 4.21 -10.69 -2.70
CA THR A 81 3.01 -9.86 -2.52
C THR A 81 2.81 -8.85 -3.66
N ILE A 82 3.47 -9.04 -4.81
CA ILE A 82 3.44 -8.12 -5.98
C ILE A 82 2.01 -7.73 -6.44
N LYS A 83 1.00 -8.54 -6.09
CA LYS A 83 -0.39 -8.30 -6.48
C LYS A 83 -1.13 -7.27 -5.63
N ASP A 84 -0.58 -6.83 -4.51
CA ASP A 84 -1.21 -5.85 -3.62
C ASP A 84 -1.29 -4.43 -4.22
N GLY A 85 -0.57 -4.18 -5.31
CA GLY A 85 -0.54 -2.91 -6.03
C GLY A 85 0.38 -1.86 -5.39
N SER A 86 1.04 -2.17 -4.27
CA SER A 86 1.84 -1.20 -3.52
C SER A 86 3.07 -0.74 -4.30
N ALA A 87 3.85 -1.67 -4.88
CA ALA A 87 5.00 -1.34 -5.72
C ALA A 87 4.63 -0.51 -6.96
N VAL A 88 3.46 -0.76 -7.55
CA VAL A 88 2.98 -0.03 -8.72
C VAL A 88 2.68 1.42 -8.37
N ILE A 89 2.00 1.66 -7.25
CA ILE A 89 1.70 3.02 -6.77
C ILE A 89 2.98 3.76 -6.43
N THR A 90 3.91 3.12 -5.71
CA THR A 90 5.20 3.72 -5.36
C THR A 90 5.97 4.13 -6.61
N GLY A 91 6.03 3.27 -7.63
CA GLY A 91 6.68 3.59 -8.91
C GLY A 91 5.99 4.73 -9.68
N LEU A 92 4.65 4.77 -9.67
CA LEU A 92 3.86 5.87 -10.27
C LEU A 92 4.13 7.20 -9.57
N LEU A 93 4.05 7.23 -8.24
CA LEU A 93 4.26 8.42 -7.45
C LEU A 93 5.71 8.92 -7.60
N LEU A 94 6.70 8.03 -7.60
CA LEU A 94 8.10 8.39 -7.85
C LEU A 94 8.26 9.08 -9.22
N ALA A 95 7.58 8.59 -10.26
CA ALA A 95 7.63 9.20 -11.58
C ALA A 95 6.99 10.59 -11.63
N TYR A 96 6.01 10.88 -10.77
CA TYR A 96 5.38 12.21 -10.68
C TYR A 96 6.21 13.23 -9.90
N ILE A 97 7.10 12.78 -9.03
CA ILE A 97 7.96 13.66 -8.23
C ILE A 97 9.18 14.14 -9.04
N ILE A 98 9.56 13.41 -10.09
CA ILE A 98 10.80 13.64 -10.84
C ILE A 98 10.50 14.30 -12.20
N PRO A 99 11.26 15.34 -12.61
CA PRO A 99 11.05 15.98 -13.91
C PRO A 99 11.46 15.07 -15.08
N PRO A 100 10.80 15.16 -16.25
CA PRO A 100 10.99 14.22 -17.37
C PRO A 100 12.33 14.34 -18.12
N GLY A 101 13.18 15.29 -17.74
CA GLY A 101 14.51 15.49 -18.33
C GLY A 101 15.64 14.79 -17.60
N VAL A 102 15.36 13.98 -16.58
CA VAL A 102 16.40 13.28 -15.80
C VAL A 102 16.97 12.06 -16.53
N PRO A 103 18.22 11.66 -16.22
CA PRO A 103 18.75 10.39 -16.69
C PRO A 103 17.96 9.20 -16.15
N TYR A 104 17.78 8.17 -16.99
CA TYR A 104 16.99 6.97 -16.66
C TYR A 104 17.52 6.13 -15.49
N TRP A 105 18.76 6.36 -15.06
CA TRP A 105 19.36 5.68 -13.90
C TRP A 105 18.82 6.20 -12.57
N MET A 106 18.33 7.45 -12.54
CA MET A 106 17.86 8.10 -11.32
C MET A 106 16.54 7.48 -10.78
N PRO A 107 15.52 7.21 -11.61
CA PRO A 107 14.33 6.46 -11.19
C PRO A 107 14.66 5.06 -10.65
N ILE A 108 15.67 4.38 -11.22
CA ILE A 108 16.06 3.03 -10.81
C ILE A 108 16.62 3.05 -9.37
N LEU A 109 17.55 3.97 -9.09
CA LEU A 109 18.10 4.13 -7.74
C LEU A 109 17.03 4.55 -6.73
N GLY A 110 16.12 5.45 -7.13
CA GLY A 110 14.98 5.85 -6.31
C GLY A 110 14.04 4.70 -6.01
N ALA A 111 13.74 3.85 -6.99
CA ALA A 111 12.91 2.67 -6.83
C ALA A 111 13.51 1.65 -5.86
N VAL A 112 14.83 1.42 -5.92
CA VAL A 112 15.52 0.51 -5.00
C VAL A 112 15.40 1.02 -3.56
N MET A 113 15.66 2.31 -3.34
CA MET A 113 15.57 2.94 -2.01
C MET A 113 14.14 3.09 -1.50
N ALA A 114 13.15 3.21 -2.38
CA ALA A 114 11.75 3.35 -1.97
C ALA A 114 11.13 2.02 -1.51
N ILE A 115 11.63 0.90 -2.00
CA ILE A 115 11.08 -0.44 -1.73
C ILE A 115 11.86 -1.18 -0.63
N TYR A 116 13.16 -0.94 -0.51
CA TYR A 116 14.02 -1.54 0.52
C TYR A 116 13.88 -0.83 1.87
#